data_AF-A0A973CXJ7-F1
#
_entry.id   AF-A0A973CXJ7-F1
#
_cell.length_a   1.000
_cell.length_b   1.000
_cell.length_c   1.000
_cell.angle_alpha   90.00
_cell.angle_beta   90.00
_cell.angle_gamma   90.00
#
_symmetry.space_group_name_H-M   'P 1'
#
loop_
_entity.id
_entity.type
_entity.pdbx_description
1 polymer ?
#
loop_
_entity_poly.entity_id
_entity_poly.type
_entity_poly.pdbx_seq_one_letter_code
_entity_poly.pdbx_strand_id
1 'polypeptide(L)'
;MREAPECPRAVGSTSCCRNSSARPIPWAPREPTPPSPTWSSTSRPNSTDSASRCRTLSNRTLLGVGYGNVVMASRVVAVVTPASAPMKRLREEAAQRGKLVDATQGRRTRSILVLDDDHVVLSAINPETIASRLEREGLEVGEEA
;
A
#
# COMPACT_ATOMS: atom_id res chain seq x y z
N MET A 1 -27.51 -34.86 2.75
CA MET A 1 -26.26 -35.12 3.49
C MET A 1 -25.36 -35.93 2.56
N ARG A 2 -24.36 -35.31 1.92
CA ARG A 2 -22.95 -35.23 2.36
C ARG A 2 -22.40 -36.56 2.88
N GLU A 3 -21.64 -37.25 2.03
CA GLU A 3 -20.42 -37.96 2.41
C GLU A 3 -19.38 -37.69 1.29
N ALA A 4 -18.19 -37.26 1.72
CA ALA A 4 -16.93 -37.24 0.95
C ALA A 4 -16.15 -38.54 1.31
N PRO A 5 -14.86 -38.79 0.97
CA PRO A 5 -13.89 -38.15 0.06
C PRO A 5 -13.01 -39.15 -0.79
N GLU A 6 -12.11 -38.57 -1.62
CA GLU A 6 -10.73 -38.98 -2.01
C GLU A 6 -10.35 -40.10 -3.02
N CYS A 7 -9.78 -39.62 -4.16
CA CYS A 7 -8.53 -39.94 -4.90
C CYS A 7 -8.11 -41.40 -5.24
N PRO A 8 -7.59 -41.67 -6.47
CA PRO A 8 -6.16 -41.40 -6.73
C PRO A 8 -5.73 -41.04 -8.18
N ARG A 9 -4.47 -40.57 -8.21
CA ARG A 9 -3.55 -40.23 -9.30
C ARG A 9 -3.56 -41.19 -10.50
N ALA A 10 -3.62 -40.63 -11.71
CA ALA A 10 -3.27 -41.35 -12.94
C ALA A 10 -1.78 -41.14 -13.29
N VAL A 11 -1.01 -42.21 -13.16
CA VAL A 11 0.29 -42.40 -13.82
C VAL A 11 0.03 -43.06 -15.18
N GLY A 12 0.52 -42.47 -16.26
CA GLY A 12 0.32 -42.99 -17.61
C GLY A 12 1.38 -42.46 -18.56
N SER A 13 2.51 -43.15 -18.61
CA SER A 13 3.52 -43.05 -19.66
C SER A 13 2.89 -43.41 -21.01
N THR A 14 3.05 -42.56 -22.01
CA THR A 14 2.95 -42.99 -23.41
C THR A 14 4.02 -42.27 -24.21
N SER A 15 5.15 -42.98 -24.31
CA SER A 15 6.17 -42.79 -25.32
C SER A 15 5.50 -42.79 -26.71
N CYS A 16 5.58 -41.66 -27.41
CA CYS A 16 5.40 -41.63 -28.85
C CYS A 16 6.69 -41.11 -29.48
N CYS A 17 7.50 -42.07 -29.92
CA CYS A 17 8.62 -41.93 -30.83
C CYS A 17 8.28 -40.94 -31.94
N ARG A 18 8.89 -39.75 -31.94
CA ARG A 18 8.80 -38.83 -33.07
C ARG A 18 10.04 -39.02 -33.94
N ASN A 19 9.82 -39.84 -34.95
CA ASN A 19 10.69 -40.27 -36.03
C ASN A 19 11.70 -39.21 -36.51
N SER A 20 12.98 -39.55 -36.42
CA SER A 20 14.10 -38.89 -37.10
C SER A 20 14.02 -39.13 -38.60
N SER A 21 13.46 -38.18 -39.36
CA SER A 21 13.68 -38.09 -40.82
C SER A 21 13.02 -36.84 -41.42
N ALA A 22 13.37 -35.65 -40.92
CA ALA A 22 13.17 -34.42 -41.67
C ALA A 22 14.52 -34.02 -42.29
N ARG A 23 14.72 -34.36 -43.56
CA ARG A 23 15.83 -33.83 -44.37
C ARG A 23 15.53 -32.35 -44.66
N PRO A 24 16.45 -31.41 -44.38
CA PRO A 24 16.22 -30.00 -44.67
C PRO A 24 16.29 -29.72 -46.18
N ILE A 25 15.37 -28.87 -46.64
CA ILE A 25 15.19 -28.45 -48.03
C ILE A 25 16.31 -27.43 -48.39
N PRO A 26 17.01 -27.59 -49.53
CA PRO A 26 18.25 -26.83 -49.81
C PRO A 26 18.08 -25.38 -50.32
N TRP A 27 16.88 -24.78 -50.31
CA TRP A 27 16.65 -23.49 -50.97
C TRP A 27 16.07 -22.36 -50.10
N ALA A 28 16.13 -22.44 -48.77
CA ALA A 28 15.66 -21.35 -47.91
C ALA A 28 16.37 -20.00 -48.25
N PRO A 29 15.64 -18.94 -48.67
CA PRO A 29 16.24 -17.63 -48.93
C PRO A 29 16.82 -17.05 -47.63
N ARG A 30 18.02 -16.48 -47.72
CA ARG A 30 18.69 -15.80 -46.61
C ARG A 30 17.84 -14.59 -46.19
N GLU A 31 17.32 -14.59 -44.98
CA GLU A 31 16.73 -13.40 -44.38
C GLU A 31 17.79 -12.28 -44.30
N PRO A 32 17.47 -11.05 -44.73
CA PRO A 32 18.36 -9.92 -44.54
C PRO A 32 18.45 -9.60 -43.04
N THR A 33 19.68 -9.56 -42.53
CA THR A 33 19.99 -9.15 -41.16
C THR A 33 19.49 -7.71 -40.91
N PRO A 34 18.78 -7.44 -39.81
CA PRO A 34 18.42 -6.07 -39.45
C PRO A 34 19.69 -5.25 -39.15
N PRO A 35 19.72 -3.96 -39.52
CA PRO A 35 20.87 -3.11 -39.25
C PRO A 35 21.06 -2.91 -37.74
N SER A 36 22.33 -2.82 -37.34
CA SER A 36 22.76 -2.56 -35.97
C SER A 36 22.24 -1.19 -35.49
N PRO A 37 21.73 -1.07 -34.25
CA PRO A 37 21.34 0.23 -33.71
C PRO A 37 22.60 1.08 -33.48
N THR A 38 22.78 2.11 -34.31
CA THR A 38 23.76 3.15 -34.07
C THR A 38 23.22 4.06 -32.95
N TRP A 39 23.75 3.87 -31.75
CA TRP A 39 23.49 4.72 -30.61
C TRP A 39 24.18 6.09 -30.83
N SER A 40 23.49 7.00 -31.49
CA SER A 40 23.89 8.40 -31.53
C SER A 40 23.75 8.95 -30.12
N SER A 41 24.88 9.35 -29.52
CA SER A 41 24.96 10.02 -28.22
C SER A 41 24.16 11.32 -28.24
N THR A 42 22.89 11.25 -27.84
CA THR A 42 22.15 12.42 -27.39
C THR A 42 22.66 12.77 -26.00
N SER A 43 23.36 13.89 -25.93
CA SER A 43 23.86 14.53 -24.73
C SER A 43 22.90 14.37 -23.56
N ARG A 44 23.40 13.71 -22.51
CA ARG A 44 22.74 13.65 -21.21
C ARG A 44 22.53 15.10 -20.72
N PRO A 45 21.29 15.56 -20.48
CA PRO A 45 21.11 16.79 -19.72
C PRO A 45 21.72 16.57 -18.33
N ASN A 46 22.61 17.48 -17.92
CA ASN A 46 23.21 17.47 -16.60
C ASN A 46 22.08 17.54 -15.56
N SER A 47 21.93 16.47 -14.77
CA SER A 47 20.85 16.22 -13.81
C SER A 47 20.99 17.10 -12.56
N THR A 48 21.12 18.41 -12.74
CA THR A 48 21.13 19.39 -11.64
C THR A 48 19.88 20.26 -11.59
N ASP A 49 18.86 20.01 -12.42
CA ASP A 49 17.65 20.85 -12.48
C ASP A 49 16.33 20.12 -12.21
N SER A 50 16.38 18.99 -11.49
CA SER A 50 15.15 18.34 -10.97
C SER A 50 14.56 19.05 -9.75
N ALA A 51 15.17 20.15 -9.29
CA ALA A 51 14.69 20.93 -8.14
C ALA A 51 13.52 21.88 -8.49
N SER A 52 13.21 22.09 -9.77
CA SER A 52 12.37 23.22 -10.21
C SER A 52 10.87 22.89 -10.41
N ARG A 53 10.40 21.68 -10.06
CA ARG A 53 8.96 21.32 -10.04
C ARG A 53 8.43 20.74 -8.73
N CYS A 54 9.17 20.85 -7.63
CA CYS A 54 8.62 20.60 -6.29
C CYS A 54 8.59 21.91 -5.52
N ARG A 55 7.53 22.69 -5.73
CA ARG A 55 7.25 23.85 -4.89
C ARG A 55 7.03 23.35 -3.46
N THR A 56 8.02 23.57 -2.62
CA THR A 56 7.91 23.71 -1.15
C THR A 56 7.41 22.46 -0.41
N LEU A 57 8.36 21.61 -0.03
CA LEU A 57 8.24 20.66 1.07
C LEU A 57 8.04 21.43 2.38
N SER A 58 6.83 21.93 2.61
CA SER A 58 6.39 22.29 3.96
C SER A 58 6.24 20.98 4.74
N ASN A 59 7.23 20.67 5.58
CA ASN A 59 7.25 19.68 6.65
C ASN A 59 6.02 18.75 6.71
N ARG A 60 6.01 17.65 5.95
CA ARG A 60 4.94 16.65 5.98
C ARG A 60 5.34 15.49 6.89
N THR A 61 5.15 15.70 8.18
CA THR A 61 5.29 14.68 9.21
C THR A 61 4.18 13.62 9.05
N LEU A 62 4.57 12.35 8.92
CA LEU A 62 3.67 11.22 8.71
C LEU A 62 3.53 10.39 9.98
N LEU A 63 2.30 10.27 10.46
CA LEU A 63 1.98 9.46 11.62
C LEU A 63 1.54 8.05 11.19
N GLY A 64 2.26 7.03 11.64
CA GLY A 64 1.87 5.63 11.47
C GLY A 64 0.72 5.24 12.41
N VAL A 65 -0.46 4.99 11.85
CA VAL A 65 -1.68 4.60 12.58
C VAL A 65 -1.80 3.07 12.76
N GLY A 66 -0.92 2.32 12.09
CA GLY A 66 -0.76 0.87 12.24
C GLY A 66 -1.27 0.08 11.03
N TYR A 67 -0.77 -1.15 10.87
CA TYR A 67 -1.12 -2.07 9.78
C TYR A 67 -0.85 -1.50 8.36
N GLY A 68 0.24 -0.74 8.22
CA GLY A 68 0.59 -0.08 6.95
C GLY A 68 -0.18 1.20 6.66
N ASN A 69 -1.07 1.63 7.57
CA ASN A 69 -1.81 2.88 7.42
C ASN A 69 -1.03 4.06 8.01
N VAL A 70 -1.03 5.17 7.28
CA VAL A 70 -0.36 6.42 7.64
C VAL A 70 -1.33 7.59 7.50
N VAL A 71 -1.20 8.58 8.37
CA VAL A 71 -1.96 9.84 8.33
C VAL A 71 -1.01 11.03 8.45
N MET A 72 -1.45 12.20 8.03
CA MET A 72 -0.68 13.43 8.22
C MET A 72 -0.76 13.86 9.67
N ALA A 73 0.38 13.94 10.37
CA ALA A 73 0.41 14.37 11.77
C ALA A 73 -0.14 15.80 11.92
N SER A 74 0.12 16.68 10.95
CA SER A 74 -0.34 18.08 10.94
C SER A 74 -1.86 18.26 10.85
N ARG A 75 -2.61 17.21 10.50
CA ARG A 75 -4.08 17.25 10.38
C ARG A 75 -4.79 16.57 11.54
N VAL A 76 -4.05 15.94 12.45
CA VAL A 76 -4.64 15.29 13.61
C VAL A 76 -5.04 16.38 14.61
N VAL A 77 -6.33 16.44 14.92
CA VAL A 77 -6.87 17.39 15.90
C VAL A 77 -6.85 16.77 17.29
N ALA A 78 -7.27 15.50 17.40
CA ALA A 78 -7.33 14.82 18.68
C ALA A 78 -7.11 13.30 18.55
N VAL A 79 -6.48 12.72 19.57
CA VAL A 79 -6.38 11.28 19.79
C VAL A 79 -7.29 10.93 20.96
N VAL A 80 -8.26 10.02 20.73
CA VAL A 80 -9.28 9.69 21.74
C VAL A 80 -9.45 8.19 21.93
N THR A 81 -9.91 7.81 23.12
CA THR A 81 -10.11 6.42 23.52
C THR A 81 -11.57 5.98 23.28
N PRO A 82 -11.84 4.83 22.63
CA PRO A 82 -13.19 4.40 22.21
C PRO A 82 -14.11 3.90 23.36
N ALA A 83 -13.70 4.00 24.62
CA ALA A 83 -14.40 3.37 25.74
C ALA A 83 -15.72 4.07 26.14
N SER A 84 -15.87 5.36 25.84
CA SER A 84 -16.99 6.16 26.33
C SER A 84 -18.21 6.17 25.40
N ALA A 85 -19.40 6.38 25.98
CA ALA A 85 -20.67 6.50 25.23
C ALA A 85 -20.65 7.54 24.08
N PRO A 86 -20.12 8.77 24.24
CA PRO A 86 -20.05 9.73 23.14
C PRO A 86 -19.16 9.26 21.98
N MET A 87 -18.16 8.43 22.23
CA MET A 87 -17.27 7.93 21.16
C MET A 87 -17.94 6.89 20.28
N LYS A 88 -18.84 6.08 20.85
CA LYS A 88 -19.69 5.18 20.05
C LYS A 88 -20.61 5.97 19.13
N ARG A 89 -21.22 7.05 19.65
CA ARG A 89 -22.02 7.98 18.85
C ARG A 89 -21.20 8.63 17.74
N LEU A 90 -20.00 9.11 18.04
CA LEU A 90 -19.10 9.71 17.05
C LEU A 90 -18.76 8.74 15.91
N ARG A 91 -18.46 7.47 16.22
CA ARG A 91 -18.22 6.43 15.21
C ARG A 91 -19.46 6.17 14.35
N GLU A 92 -20.63 6.07 14.96
CA GLU A 92 -21.90 5.86 14.26
C GLU A 92 -22.25 7.04 13.35
N GLU A 93 -22.07 8.27 13.83
CA GLU A 93 -22.25 9.49 13.03
C GLU A 93 -21.29 9.54 11.85
N ALA A 94 -20.00 9.22 12.07
CA ALA A 94 -19.02 9.17 10.99
C ALA A 94 -19.34 8.08 9.96
N ALA A 95 -19.87 6.93 10.40
CA ALA A 95 -20.33 5.86 9.51
C ALA A 95 -21.54 6.31 8.67
N GLN A 96 -22.51 6.99 9.28
CA GLN A 96 -23.68 7.54 8.58
C GLN A 96 -23.30 8.62 7.55
N ARG A 97 -22.30 9.45 7.88
CA ARG A 97 -21.77 10.49 6.98
C ARG A 97 -20.81 9.96 5.92
N GLY A 98 -20.39 8.70 6.00
CA GLY A 98 -19.39 8.11 5.11
C GLY A 98 -17.95 8.66 5.29
N LYS A 99 -17.66 9.30 6.43
CA LYS A 99 -16.33 9.85 6.77
C LYS A 99 -15.51 8.92 7.69
N LEU A 100 -15.99 7.70 7.90
CA LEU A 100 -15.32 6.71 8.73
C LEU A 100 -14.23 6.00 7.95
N VAL A 101 -13.00 6.08 8.44
CA VAL A 101 -11.85 5.35 7.90
C VAL A 101 -11.48 4.23 8.86
N ASP A 102 -11.59 2.97 8.42
CA ASP A 102 -11.20 1.82 9.24
C ASP A 102 -9.75 1.41 8.97
N ALA A 103 -8.84 1.73 9.90
CA ALA A 103 -7.44 1.29 9.87
C ALA A 103 -7.17 0.08 10.79
N THR A 104 -8.21 -0.55 11.35
CA THR A 104 -8.08 -1.69 12.28
C THR A 104 -7.91 -3.05 11.61
N GLN A 105 -8.22 -3.16 10.30
CA GLN A 105 -8.06 -4.37 9.49
C GLN A 105 -8.63 -5.62 10.19
N GLY A 106 -9.83 -5.51 10.78
CA GLY A 106 -10.51 -6.62 11.46
C GLY A 106 -10.09 -6.86 12.91
N ARG A 107 -9.34 -5.95 13.52
CA ARG A 107 -8.96 -6.01 14.94
C ARG A 107 -9.82 -5.11 15.81
N ARG A 108 -9.76 -5.32 17.12
CA ARG A 108 -10.43 -4.44 18.08
C ARG A 108 -9.84 -3.03 18.00
N THR A 109 -10.70 -2.03 17.83
CA THR A 109 -10.34 -0.63 17.89
C THR A 109 -9.83 -0.28 19.29
N ARG A 110 -8.65 0.34 19.36
CA ARG A 110 -8.03 0.79 20.61
C ARG A 110 -7.95 2.31 20.71
N SER A 111 -7.90 3.00 19.58
CA SER A 111 -7.90 4.45 19.52
C SER A 111 -8.72 4.93 18.32
N ILE A 112 -9.20 6.16 18.44
CA ILE A 112 -9.89 6.88 17.38
C ILE A 112 -9.11 8.18 17.17
N LEU A 113 -8.85 8.52 15.92
CA LEU A 113 -8.22 9.78 15.55
C LEU A 113 -9.27 10.66 14.89
N VAL A 114 -9.33 11.91 15.34
CA VAL A 114 -10.17 12.94 14.74
C VAL A 114 -9.28 13.87 13.94
N LEU A 115 -9.58 14.02 12.65
CA LEU A 115 -8.90 14.93 11.75
C LEU A 115 -9.70 16.22 11.57
N ASP A 116 -9.06 17.22 10.98
CA ASP A 116 -9.62 18.52 10.59
C ASP A 116 -10.89 18.43 9.74
N ASP A 117 -10.95 17.49 8.79
CA ASP A 117 -12.05 17.36 7.83
C ASP A 117 -13.27 16.55 8.37
N ASP A 118 -13.44 16.45 9.69
CA ASP A 118 -14.32 15.49 10.41
C ASP A 118 -14.09 14.02 10.04
N HIS A 119 -12.91 13.68 9.52
CA HIS A 119 -12.58 12.28 9.27
C HIS A 119 -12.26 11.60 10.59
N VAL A 120 -12.91 10.45 10.79
CA VAL A 120 -12.73 9.63 11.99
C VAL A 120 -11.97 8.39 11.57
N VAL A 121 -10.72 8.25 12.02
CA VAL A 121 -9.87 7.10 11.70
C VAL A 121 -9.84 6.15 12.90
N LEU A 122 -10.26 4.91 12.70
CA LEU A 122 -10.21 3.87 13.71
C LEU A 122 -8.86 3.16 13.67
N SER A 123 -8.17 3.10 14.80
CA SER A 123 -6.87 2.43 14.91
C SER A 123 -6.88 1.32 15.96
N ALA A 124 -6.08 0.29 15.69
CA ALA A 124 -5.82 -0.79 16.63
C ALA A 124 -4.53 -0.56 17.45
N ILE A 125 -3.88 0.60 17.31
CA ILE A 125 -2.77 1.03 18.17
C ILE A 125 -3.31 1.73 19.42
N ASN A 126 -2.62 1.61 20.54
CA ASN A 126 -2.96 2.31 21.78
C ASN A 126 -2.82 3.83 21.61
N PRO A 127 -3.71 4.64 22.19
CA PRO A 127 -3.65 6.10 22.07
C PRO A 127 -2.33 6.66 22.62
N GLU A 128 -1.82 6.11 23.72
CA GLU A 128 -0.52 6.46 24.32
C GLU A 128 0.64 6.32 23.33
N THR A 129 0.68 5.21 22.57
CA THR A 129 1.73 4.98 21.57
C THR A 129 1.64 5.99 20.42
N ILE A 130 0.44 6.49 20.11
CA ILE A 130 0.26 7.52 19.08
C ILE A 130 0.72 8.87 19.62
N ALA A 131 0.38 9.21 20.86
CA ALA A 131 0.85 10.43 21.54
C ALA A 131 2.39 10.49 21.57
N SER A 132 3.06 9.44 22.05
CA SER A 132 4.54 9.40 22.07
C SER A 132 5.16 9.51 20.68
N ARG A 133 4.46 9.05 19.63
CA ARG A 133 4.92 9.24 18.24
C ARG A 133 4.75 10.68 17.77
N LEU A 134 3.65 11.33 18.11
CA LEU A 134 3.39 12.73 17.79
C LEU A 134 4.40 13.66 18.49
N GLU A 135 4.67 13.42 19.76
CA GLU A 135 5.66 14.15 20.56
C GLU A 135 7.06 14.06 19.91
N ARG A 136 7.47 12.83 19.53
CA ARG A 136 8.78 12.61 18.87
C ARG A 136 8.91 13.32 17.52
N GLU A 137 7.80 13.55 16.82
CA GLU A 137 7.82 14.17 15.49
C GLU A 137 7.53 15.68 15.50
N GLY A 138 7.54 16.31 16.69
CA GLY A 138 7.58 17.77 16.82
C GLY A 138 6.24 18.48 17.05
N LEU A 139 5.24 17.79 17.59
CA LEU A 139 4.05 18.43 18.15
C LEU A 139 4.08 18.27 19.66
N GLU A 140 4.51 19.33 20.34
CA GLU A 140 4.47 19.46 21.79
C GLU A 140 3.00 19.46 22.21
N VAL A 141 2.49 18.31 22.64
CA VAL A 141 1.15 18.23 23.23
C VAL A 141 1.31 18.76 24.65
N GLY A 142 0.92 20.01 24.87
CA GLY A 142 0.96 20.66 26.18
C GLY A 142 0.15 19.86 27.19
N GLU A 143 0.87 19.26 28.14
CA GLU A 143 0.33 18.62 29.33
C GLU A 143 -0.02 19.74 30.33
N GLU A 144 -1.29 20.10 30.43
CA GLU A 144 -1.81 20.87 31.57
C GLU A 144 -2.55 19.89 32.49
N ALA A 145 -2.07 19.86 33.74
CA ALA A 145 -2.34 18.90 34.80
C ALA A 145 -3.74 19.02 35.45
#